data_AF-A0A925E8Q3-F1
#
_entry.id   AF-A0A925E8Q3-F1
#
_cell.length_a   1.000
_cell.length_b   1.000
_cell.length_c   1.000
_cell.angle_alpha   90.00
_cell.angle_beta   90.00
_cell.angle_gamma   90.00
#
_symmetry.space_group_name_H-M   'P 1'
#
loop_
_entity.id
_entity.type
_entity.pdbx_description
1 polymer ?
#
loop_
_entity_poly.entity_id
_entity_poly.type
_entity_poly.pdbx_seq_one_letter_code
_entity_poly.pdbx_strand_id
1 'polypeptide(L)'
;MNYQRFTENIKSIIPVGTIIPNPGGWISTILSYSDKNIGYKRGNSRITIAFRDVYDTYIAFKDQKVKTTDLMSYAPKIFDSKRGGHSCNCTFLFSILNKIGKSSEIMGEGKAHHPFYAIIKA
;
A
#
# COMPACT_ATOMS: atom_id res chain seq x y z
N MET A 1 17.26 -0.63 1.72
CA MET A 1 16.92 -2.04 1.41
C MET A 1 16.81 -2.21 -0.11
N ASN A 2 17.36 -3.28 -0.69
CA ASN A 2 17.24 -3.53 -2.13
C ASN A 2 15.86 -4.15 -2.48
N TYR A 3 15.51 -4.15 -3.76
CA TYR A 3 14.21 -4.64 -4.26
C TYR A 3 13.94 -6.09 -3.89
N GLN A 4 14.91 -6.98 -4.12
CA GLN A 4 14.73 -8.42 -3.86
C GLN A 4 14.39 -8.68 -2.38
N ARG A 5 15.22 -8.16 -1.47
CA ARG A 5 14.99 -8.31 -0.02
C ARG A 5 13.68 -7.66 0.43
N PHE A 6 13.29 -6.54 -0.20
CA PHE A 6 12.00 -5.92 0.06
C PHE A 6 10.83 -6.85 -0.29
N THR A 7 10.87 -7.47 -1.47
CA THR A 7 9.82 -8.41 -1.91
C THR A 7 9.78 -9.70 -1.09
N GLU A 8 10.94 -10.25 -0.75
CA GLU A 8 11.06 -11.44 0.11
C GLU A 8 10.49 -11.16 1.50
N ASN A 9 10.81 -10.00 2.09
CA ASN A 9 10.25 -9.59 3.38
C ASN A 9 8.73 -9.51 3.35
N ILE A 10 8.13 -8.90 2.31
CA ILE A 10 6.67 -8.85 2.17
C ILE A 10 6.09 -10.26 2.11
N LYS A 11 6.62 -11.13 1.24
CA LYS A 11 6.10 -12.50 1.07
C LYS A 11 6.22 -13.33 2.35
N SER A 12 7.32 -13.16 3.09
CA SER A 12 7.58 -13.90 4.33
C SER A 12 6.74 -13.41 5.50
N ILE A 13 6.56 -12.10 5.67
CA ILE A 13 5.84 -11.51 6.80
C ILE A 13 4.33 -11.53 6.57
N ILE A 14 3.91 -11.45 5.31
CA ILE A 14 2.51 -11.32 4.92
C ILE A 14 2.17 -12.48 3.97
N PRO A 15 2.06 -13.74 4.44
CA PRO A 15 1.73 -14.87 3.59
C PRO A 15 0.32 -14.74 2.96
N VAL A 16 0.05 -15.54 1.93
CA VAL A 16 -1.30 -15.66 1.35
C VAL A 16 -2.30 -16.07 2.43
N GLY A 17 -3.49 -15.47 2.41
CA GLY A 17 -4.52 -15.63 3.44
C GLY A 17 -4.43 -14.61 4.57
N THR A 18 -3.34 -13.84 4.67
CA THR A 18 -3.20 -12.79 5.70
C THR A 18 -4.30 -11.75 5.58
N ILE A 19 -4.93 -11.44 6.71
CA ILE A 19 -5.91 -10.36 6.84
C ILE A 19 -5.21 -9.14 7.44
N ILE A 20 -5.31 -8.01 6.74
CA ILE A 20 -4.68 -6.74 7.07
C ILE A 20 -5.78 -5.70 7.36
N PRO A 21 -5.83 -5.15 8.58
CA PRO A 21 -6.72 -4.05 8.89
C PRO A 21 -6.43 -2.81 8.03
N ASN A 22 -7.49 -2.14 7.61
CA ASN A 22 -7.45 -0.83 6.98
C ASN A 22 -8.22 0.18 7.85
N PRO A 23 -7.96 1.49 7.68
CA PRO A 23 -8.73 2.52 8.36
C PRO A 23 -10.23 2.41 8.08
N GLY A 24 -11.05 2.78 9.07
CA GLY A 24 -12.51 2.74 8.98
C GLY A 24 -13.14 1.36 9.15
N GLY A 25 -12.44 0.42 9.79
CA GLY A 25 -12.95 -0.94 10.07
C GLY A 25 -12.91 -1.90 8.87
N TRP A 26 -12.37 -1.46 7.74
CA TRP A 26 -12.22 -2.31 6.55
C TRP A 26 -11.06 -3.29 6.71
N ILE A 27 -11.07 -4.35 5.91
CA ILE A 27 -9.97 -5.32 5.84
C ILE A 27 -9.51 -5.52 4.40
N SER A 28 -8.23 -5.87 4.25
CA SER A 28 -7.66 -6.41 3.03
C SER A 28 -7.17 -7.83 3.27
N THR A 29 -7.52 -8.78 2.40
CA THR A 29 -7.04 -10.16 2.47
C THR A 29 -6.09 -10.42 1.33
N ILE A 30 -4.87 -10.89 1.62
CA ILE A 30 -3.93 -11.33 0.56
C ILE A 30 -4.48 -12.60 -0.07
N LEU A 31 -4.70 -12.56 -1.38
CA LEU A 31 -5.25 -13.68 -2.15
C LEU A 31 -4.16 -14.49 -2.84
N SER A 32 -3.14 -13.81 -3.37
CA SER A 32 -2.09 -14.48 -4.13
C SER A 32 -0.85 -13.60 -4.26
N TYR A 33 0.27 -14.25 -4.52
CA TYR A 33 1.48 -13.63 -5.05
C TYR A 33 1.79 -14.23 -6.42
N SER A 34 2.25 -13.38 -7.32
CA SER A 34 3.02 -13.81 -8.49
C SER A 34 4.46 -13.33 -8.34
N ASP A 35 5.28 -13.53 -9.35
CA ASP A 35 6.64 -12.98 -9.38
C ASP A 35 6.63 -11.45 -9.34
N LYS A 36 5.59 -10.83 -9.93
CA LYS A 36 5.52 -9.38 -10.14
C LYS A 36 4.51 -8.68 -9.26
N ASN A 37 3.47 -9.36 -8.80
CA ASN A 37 2.29 -8.72 -8.22
C ASN A 37 1.82 -9.33 -6.90
N ILE A 38 1.14 -8.47 -6.14
CA ILE A 38 0.35 -8.80 -4.95
C ILE A 38 -1.13 -8.73 -5.33
N GLY A 39 -1.83 -9.86 -5.28
CA GLY A 39 -3.28 -9.92 -5.44
C GLY A 39 -3.97 -9.86 -4.08
N TYR A 40 -4.95 -8.98 -3.91
CA TYR A 40 -5.67 -8.84 -2.65
C TYR A 40 -7.15 -8.52 -2.84
N LYS A 41 -7.96 -8.81 -1.81
CA LYS A 41 -9.38 -8.48 -1.75
C LYS A 41 -9.60 -7.36 -0.76
N ARG A 42 -10.44 -6.38 -1.08
CA ARG A 42 -10.98 -5.38 -0.15
C ARG A 42 -12.46 -5.18 -0.42
N GLY A 43 -13.31 -5.44 0.57
CA GLY A 43 -14.75 -5.55 0.32
C GLY A 43 -15.02 -6.61 -0.75
N ASN A 44 -15.80 -6.28 -1.78
CA ASN A 44 -16.03 -7.16 -2.93
C ASN A 44 -15.01 -6.99 -4.07
N SER A 45 -14.11 -6.00 -3.98
CA SER A 45 -13.12 -5.72 -5.01
C SER A 45 -11.91 -6.64 -4.90
N ARG A 46 -11.53 -7.24 -6.03
CA ARG A 46 -10.23 -7.92 -6.22
C ARG A 46 -9.30 -6.96 -6.94
N ILE A 47 -8.16 -6.69 -6.32
CA ILE A 47 -7.22 -5.64 -6.75
C ILE A 47 -5.84 -6.26 -6.85
N THR A 48 -4.99 -5.69 -7.70
CA THR A 48 -3.61 -6.11 -7.88
C THR A 48 -2.70 -4.90 -7.89
N ILE A 49 -1.52 -5.01 -7.28
CA ILE A 49 -0.47 -4.01 -7.32
C ILE A 49 0.88 -4.69 -7.58
N ALA A 50 1.74 -4.08 -8.40
CA ALA A 50 3.05 -4.64 -8.64
C ALA A 50 3.97 -4.43 -7.43
N PHE A 51 4.79 -5.42 -7.12
CA PHE A 51 5.87 -5.29 -6.13
C PHE A 51 6.79 -4.11 -6.47
N ARG A 52 7.03 -3.89 -7.77
CA ARG A 52 7.85 -2.78 -8.25
C ARG A 52 7.25 -1.43 -7.88
N ASP A 53 5.95 -1.26 -8.07
CA ASP A 53 5.23 -0.04 -7.73
C ASP A 53 5.29 0.26 -6.22
N VAL A 54 5.10 -0.77 -5.39
CA VAL A 54 5.22 -0.67 -3.93
C VAL A 54 6.65 -0.24 -3.55
N TYR A 55 7.67 -0.87 -4.14
CA TYR A 55 9.06 -0.57 -3.84
C TYR A 55 9.48 0.82 -4.30
N ASP A 56 9.18 1.20 -5.54
CA ASP A 56 9.55 2.49 -6.10
C ASP A 56 8.87 3.63 -5.32
N THR A 57 7.62 3.44 -4.88
CA THR A 57 6.92 4.38 -4.01
C THR A 57 7.59 4.49 -2.63
N TYR A 58 7.96 3.35 -2.03
CA TYR A 58 8.72 3.34 -0.77
C TYR A 58 10.05 4.10 -0.89
N ILE A 59 10.80 3.90 -1.98
CA ILE A 59 12.07 4.59 -2.22
C ILE A 59 11.87 6.09 -2.43
N ALA A 60 10.85 6.49 -3.20
CA ALA A 60 10.56 7.89 -3.49
C ALA A 60 10.19 8.71 -2.24
N PHE A 61 9.55 8.06 -1.27
CA PHE A 61 8.96 8.73 -0.12
C PHE A 61 9.54 8.32 1.24
N LYS A 62 10.61 7.52 1.29
CA LYS A 62 11.26 7.17 2.56
C LYS A 62 11.64 8.43 3.35
N ASP A 63 11.47 8.36 4.66
CA ASP A 63 11.69 9.43 5.64
C ASP A 63 10.76 10.65 5.47
N GLN A 64 9.63 10.48 4.77
CA GLN A 64 8.63 11.53 4.57
C GLN A 64 7.26 11.16 5.14
N LYS A 65 6.50 12.20 5.49
CA LYS A 65 5.05 12.10 5.73
C LYS A 65 4.35 12.13 4.37
N VAL A 66 3.59 11.08 4.07
CA VAL A 66 2.94 10.88 2.76
C VAL A 66 1.44 10.77 2.95
N LYS A 67 0.69 11.60 2.23
CA LYS A 67 -0.77 11.54 2.14
C LYS A 67 -1.20 10.67 0.95
N THR A 68 -2.41 10.14 0.99
CA THR A 68 -2.99 9.42 -0.15
C THR A 68 -3.07 10.28 -1.42
N THR A 69 -3.24 11.59 -1.28
CA THR A 69 -3.22 12.56 -2.39
C THR A 69 -1.84 12.69 -3.05
N ASP A 70 -0.78 12.54 -2.26
CA ASP A 70 0.60 12.61 -2.77
C ASP A 70 0.87 11.38 -3.64
N LEU A 71 0.42 10.21 -3.20
CA LEU A 71 0.48 8.96 -3.98
C LEU A 71 -0.31 9.06 -5.30
N MET A 72 -1.53 9.59 -5.25
CA MET A 72 -2.37 9.81 -6.44
C MET A 72 -1.72 10.76 -7.44
N SER A 73 -0.96 11.75 -6.96
CA SER A 73 -0.24 12.69 -7.81
C SER A 73 1.03 12.08 -8.41
N TYR A 74 1.78 11.33 -7.60
CA TYR A 74 3.03 10.67 -7.97
C TYR A 74 2.83 9.59 -9.04
N ALA A 75 1.88 8.68 -8.82
CA ALA A 75 1.62 7.58 -9.73
C ALA A 75 0.11 7.34 -9.93
N PRO A 76 -0.57 8.23 -10.68
CA PRO A 76 -2.03 8.23 -10.81
C PRO A 76 -2.58 6.93 -11.41
N LYS A 77 -1.85 6.29 -12.33
CA LYS A 77 -2.23 5.01 -12.94
C LYS A 77 -2.23 3.83 -11.97
N ILE A 78 -1.70 4.01 -10.76
CA ILE A 78 -1.67 2.99 -9.71
C ILE A 78 -2.65 3.36 -8.59
N PHE A 79 -2.65 4.63 -8.19
CA PHE A 79 -3.30 5.10 -6.97
C PHE A 79 -4.59 5.90 -7.17
N ASP A 80 -4.87 6.42 -8.37
CA ASP A 80 -6.02 7.29 -8.60
C ASP A 80 -7.08 6.58 -9.46
N SER A 81 -8.23 6.27 -8.85
CA SER A 81 -9.36 5.62 -9.54
C SER A 81 -9.98 6.47 -10.65
N LYS A 82 -9.75 7.79 -10.66
CA LYS A 82 -10.20 8.68 -11.75
C LYS A 82 -9.22 8.71 -12.93
N ARG A 83 -8.02 8.15 -12.77
CA ARG A 83 -6.92 8.21 -13.75
C ARG A 83 -6.38 6.82 -14.11
N GLY A 84 -7.23 5.80 -14.00
CA GLY A 84 -6.92 4.42 -14.39
C GLY A 84 -6.21 3.58 -13.33
N GLY A 85 -6.02 4.11 -12.12
CA GLY A 85 -5.52 3.37 -10.96
C GLY A 85 -6.64 2.87 -10.03
N HIS A 86 -6.29 2.57 -8.79
CA HIS A 86 -7.24 2.13 -7.77
C HIS A 86 -6.94 2.78 -6.41
N SER A 87 -7.83 3.64 -5.90
CA SER A 87 -7.60 4.42 -4.66
C SER A 87 -7.37 3.59 -3.40
N CYS A 88 -7.92 2.37 -3.36
CA CYS A 88 -7.63 1.43 -2.28
C CYS A 88 -6.15 1.00 -2.21
N ASN A 89 -5.37 1.14 -3.29
CA ASN A 89 -3.94 0.86 -3.27
C ASN A 89 -3.19 1.81 -2.32
N CYS A 90 -3.70 3.02 -2.06
CA CYS A 90 -3.01 3.97 -1.18
C CYS A 90 -2.93 3.47 0.27
N THR A 91 -4.06 3.12 0.88
CA THR A 91 -4.04 2.62 2.26
C THR A 91 -3.48 1.21 2.33
N PHE A 92 -3.66 0.40 1.27
CA PHE A 92 -3.05 -0.93 1.19
C PHE A 92 -1.52 -0.86 1.19
N LEU A 93 -0.94 0.07 0.44
CA LEU A 93 0.50 0.37 0.46
C LEU A 93 0.96 0.68 1.90
N PHE A 94 0.30 1.63 2.56
CA PHE A 94 0.66 1.99 3.93
C PHE A 94 0.53 0.81 4.89
N SER A 95 -0.51 -0.02 4.76
CA SER A 95 -0.67 -1.19 5.63
C SER A 95 0.40 -2.25 5.39
N ILE A 96 0.81 -2.51 4.14
CA ILE A 96 1.93 -3.41 3.84
C ILE A 96 3.21 -2.87 4.45
N LEU A 97 3.52 -1.60 4.21
CA LEU A 97 4.74 -0.96 4.73
C LEU A 97 4.76 -1.01 6.25
N ASN A 98 3.63 -0.75 6.91
CA ASN A 98 3.53 -0.83 8.36
C ASN A 98 3.81 -2.26 8.86
N LYS A 99 3.21 -3.28 8.23
CA LYS A 99 3.42 -4.69 8.60
C LYS A 99 4.87 -5.13 8.50
N ILE A 100 5.63 -4.62 7.53
CA ILE A 100 7.07 -4.91 7.39
C ILE A 100 7.97 -3.91 8.15
N GLY A 101 7.39 -3.06 9.01
CA GLY A 101 8.13 -2.08 9.83
C GLY A 101 8.66 -0.86 9.08
N LYS A 102 8.19 -0.62 7.85
CA LYS A 102 8.61 0.48 6.95
C LYS A 102 7.65 1.66 6.89
N SER A 103 6.64 1.71 7.76
CA SER A 103 5.90 2.94 8.02
C SER A 103 5.36 3.02 9.44
N SER A 104 4.94 4.23 9.84
CA SER A 104 4.03 4.42 10.97
C SER A 104 2.68 3.74 10.70
N GLU A 105 1.83 3.74 11.72
CA GLU A 105 0.40 3.50 11.53
C GLU A 105 -0.21 4.56 10.60
N ILE A 106 -1.37 4.22 10.03
CA ILE A 106 -2.13 5.12 9.16
C ILE A 106 -2.92 6.07 10.05
N MET A 107 -2.77 7.36 9.79
CA MET A 107 -3.45 8.45 10.48
C MET A 107 -4.35 9.23 9.52
N GLY A 108 -5.17 10.13 10.05
CA GLY A 108 -6.13 10.93 9.28
C GLY A 108 -7.49 10.26 9.12
N GLU A 109 -8.43 10.96 8.47
CA GLU A 109 -9.84 10.55 8.40
C GLU A 109 -10.29 10.03 7.04
N GLY A 110 -9.46 10.20 6.01
CA GLY A 110 -9.82 9.81 4.64
C GLY A 110 -10.91 10.66 4.01
N LYS A 111 -11.11 11.89 4.50
CA LYS A 111 -12.08 12.86 3.97
C LYS A 111 -11.40 13.87 3.04
N ALA A 112 -12.21 14.59 2.28
CA ALA A 112 -11.74 15.77 1.55
C ALA A 112 -11.03 16.73 2.52
N HIS A 113 -9.86 17.24 2.12
CA HIS A 113 -8.96 18.08 2.94
C HIS A 113 -8.33 17.40 4.18
N HIS A 114 -8.79 16.22 4.58
CA HIS A 114 -8.24 15.39 5.67
C HIS A 114 -7.90 13.97 5.19
N PRO A 115 -6.98 13.82 4.21
CA PRO A 115 -6.64 12.52 3.66
C PRO A 115 -5.95 11.63 4.69
N PHE A 116 -5.99 10.32 4.46
CA PHE A 116 -5.13 9.40 5.20
C PHE A 116 -3.66 9.71 4.90
N TYR A 117 -2.79 9.47 5.88
CA TYR A 117 -1.35 9.61 5.72
C TYR A 117 -0.58 8.63 6.61
N ALA A 118 0.68 8.40 6.27
CA ALA A 118 1.64 7.66 7.07
C ALA A 118 3.03 8.29 6.94
N ILE A 119 3.92 8.01 7.90
CA ILE A 119 5.35 8.33 7.81
C ILE A 119 6.06 7.09 7.30
N ILE A 120 6.68 7.15 6.13
CA ILE A 120 7.46 6.04 5.59
C ILE A 120 8.85 6.08 6.21
N LYS A 121 9.34 4.93 6.71
CA LYS A 121 10.60 4.79 7.45
C LYS A 121 11.65 4.09 6.59
N ALA A 122 12.90 4.56 6.60
CA ALA A 122 14.02 3.89 5.94
C ALA A 122 14.19 2.41 6.34
#